data_AF-A0A558BS98-F1
#
_entry.id   AF-A0A558BS98-F1
#
_cell.length_a   1.000
_cell.length_b   1.000
_cell.length_c   1.000
_cell.angle_alpha   90.00
_cell.angle_beta   90.00
_cell.angle_gamma   90.00
#
_symmetry.space_group_name_H-M   'P 1'
#
loop_
_entity.id
_entity.type
_entity.pdbx_description
1 polymer ?
#
loop_
_entity_poly.entity_id
_entity_poly.type
_entity_poly.pdbx_seq_one_letter_code
_entity_poly.pdbx_strand_id
1 'polypeptide(L)'
;MKKLFLSGACLVALSSQPVMAQTVGIDVIIVRVAERSGCTHLTVERKGQEPEEIEFDWDSRIGKKWERASKGYLEALSKLYQQGYQVQTTIPGAAYTDGGTVNTTLVFTRTTSK
;
A
#
# COMPACT_ATOMS: atom_id res chain seq x y z
N MET A 1 -34.87 37.15 -31.76
CA MET A 1 -34.46 35.86 -31.16
C MET A 1 -33.26 35.27 -31.93
N LYS A 2 -32.03 35.74 -31.67
CA LYS A 2 -30.79 35.25 -32.35
C LYS A 2 -29.62 34.95 -31.41
N LYS A 3 -29.80 35.07 -30.09
CA LYS A 3 -28.71 34.96 -29.10
C LYS A 3 -28.53 33.54 -28.50
N LEU A 4 -29.35 32.57 -28.90
CA LEU A 4 -29.32 31.21 -28.34
C LEU A 4 -28.33 30.24 -29.00
N PHE A 5 -27.76 30.61 -30.14
CA PHE A 5 -26.86 29.69 -30.88
C PHE A 5 -25.41 29.70 -30.38
N LEU A 6 -24.98 30.74 -29.67
CA LEU A 6 -23.58 30.81 -29.20
C LEU A 6 -23.28 29.84 -28.04
N SER A 7 -24.30 29.50 -27.23
CA SER A 7 -24.12 28.68 -26.03
C SER A 7 -23.87 27.20 -26.35
N GLY A 8 -24.39 26.70 -27.48
CA GLY A 8 -24.20 25.30 -27.89
C GLY A 8 -22.79 25.01 -28.39
N ALA A 9 -22.16 25.95 -29.09
CA ALA A 9 -20.83 25.77 -29.66
C ALA A 9 -19.74 25.65 -28.59
N CYS A 10 -19.84 26.42 -27.50
CA CYS A 10 -18.89 26.34 -26.39
C CYS A 10 -18.97 25.01 -25.61
N LEU A 11 -20.17 24.42 -25.52
CA LEU A 11 -20.38 23.12 -24.87
C LEU A 11 -19.77 21.97 -25.69
N VAL A 12 -19.90 22.01 -27.01
CA VAL A 12 -19.29 21.01 -27.90
C VAL A 12 -17.76 21.13 -27.88
N ALA A 13 -17.22 22.35 -27.87
CA ALA A 13 -15.77 22.59 -27.77
C ALA A 13 -15.17 22.14 -26.42
N LEU A 14 -15.92 22.20 -25.32
CA LEU A 14 -15.49 21.65 -24.03
C LEU A 14 -15.54 20.11 -24.00
N SER A 15 -16.54 19.50 -24.66
CA SER A 15 -16.63 18.03 -24.74
C SER A 15 -15.60 17.39 -25.68
N SER A 16 -15.00 18.17 -26.59
CA SER A 16 -14.00 17.69 -27.55
C SER A 16 -12.56 17.84 -27.07
N GLN A 17 -12.32 18.32 -25.85
CA GLN A 17 -10.99 18.16 -25.27
C GLN A 17 -10.85 16.68 -24.93
N PRO A 18 -9.93 15.93 -25.58
CA PRO A 18 -9.60 14.62 -25.08
C PRO A 18 -9.18 14.85 -23.63
N VAL A 19 -9.89 14.24 -22.70
CA VAL A 19 -9.38 14.12 -21.34
C VAL A 19 -8.02 13.51 -21.54
N MET A 20 -6.98 14.31 -21.36
CA MET A 20 -5.63 13.84 -21.13
C MET A 20 -5.78 13.08 -19.84
N ALA A 21 -6.23 11.83 -19.94
CA ALA A 21 -6.02 10.81 -18.95
C ALA A 21 -4.51 10.67 -18.95
N GLN A 22 -3.86 11.61 -18.26
CA GLN A 22 -2.51 11.46 -17.78
C GLN A 22 -2.60 10.09 -17.12
N THR A 23 -1.99 9.10 -17.76
CA THR A 23 -1.87 7.76 -17.19
C THR A 23 -0.98 7.97 -15.98
N VAL A 24 -1.60 8.36 -14.89
CA VAL A 24 -0.98 8.47 -13.60
C VAL A 24 -0.51 7.05 -13.31
N GLY A 25 0.80 6.88 -13.30
CA GLY A 25 1.37 5.58 -13.00
C GLY A 25 0.96 5.19 -11.60
N ILE A 26 0.68 3.91 -11.38
CA ILE A 26 0.55 3.39 -10.02
C ILE A 26 1.80 2.58 -9.75
N ASP A 27 2.55 3.05 -8.77
CA ASP A 27 3.67 2.31 -8.19
C ASP A 27 3.11 1.39 -7.09
N VAL A 28 3.47 0.11 -7.14
CA VAL A 28 2.91 -0.93 -6.27
C VAL A 28 4.03 -1.60 -5.50
N ILE A 29 3.86 -1.71 -4.20
CA ILE A 29 4.73 -2.45 -3.29
C ILE A 29 3.92 -3.53 -2.60
N ILE A 30 4.50 -4.72 -2.47
CA ILE A 30 3.93 -5.82 -1.71
C ILE A 30 4.74 -5.98 -0.43
N VAL A 31 4.07 -5.99 0.71
CA VAL A 31 4.70 -6.27 2.00
C VAL A 31 4.12 -7.56 2.55
N ARG A 32 4.93 -8.61 2.63
CA ARG A 32 4.53 -9.85 3.32
C ARG A 32 4.94 -9.75 4.78
N VAL A 33 4.00 -10.03 5.67
CA VAL A 33 4.16 -10.01 7.12
C VAL A 33 4.07 -11.44 7.62
N ALA A 34 5.16 -11.94 8.16
CA ALA A 34 5.29 -13.25 8.76
C ALA A 34 5.43 -13.09 10.28
N GLU A 35 4.38 -13.46 11.04
CA GLU A 35 4.43 -13.47 12.49
C GLU A 35 4.72 -14.88 13.02
N ARG A 36 5.77 -15.01 13.83
CA ARG A 36 6.07 -16.21 14.60
C ARG A 36 6.21 -15.86 16.08
N SER A 37 6.25 -16.87 16.95
CA SER A 37 6.40 -16.63 18.39
C SER A 37 7.68 -15.87 18.69
N GLY A 38 7.54 -14.61 19.12
CA GLY A 38 8.65 -13.79 19.62
C GLY A 38 9.30 -12.86 18.59
N CYS A 39 8.93 -12.93 17.31
CA CYS A 39 9.38 -11.96 16.32
C CYS A 39 8.44 -11.85 15.12
N THR A 40 8.60 -10.75 14.39
CA THR A 40 7.90 -10.45 13.15
C THR A 40 8.94 -10.22 12.06
N HIS A 41 8.69 -10.81 10.91
CA HIS A 41 9.50 -10.64 9.71
C HIS A 41 8.64 -10.01 8.61
N LEU A 42 9.13 -8.94 7.99
CA LEU A 42 8.51 -8.28 6.84
C LEU A 42 9.42 -8.38 5.64
N THR A 43 8.86 -8.84 4.52
CA THR A 43 9.51 -8.82 3.21
C THR A 43 8.83 -7.75 2.36
N VAL A 44 9.59 -6.74 1.94
CA VAL A 44 9.13 -5.63 1.10
C VAL A 44 9.60 -5.85 -0.34
N GLU A 45 8.66 -6.13 -1.22
CA GLU A 45 8.87 -6.41 -2.64
C GLU A 45 8.57 -5.17 -3.47
N ARG A 46 9.53 -4.78 -4.33
CA ARG A 46 9.43 -3.62 -5.22
C ARG A 46 9.77 -4.05 -6.64
N LYS A 47 9.08 -3.48 -7.63
CA LYS A 47 9.28 -3.86 -9.04
C LYS A 47 10.72 -3.59 -9.48
N GLY A 48 11.43 -4.66 -9.86
CA GLY A 48 12.79 -4.57 -10.42
C GLY A 48 13.88 -4.30 -9.38
N GLN A 49 13.60 -4.51 -8.09
CA GLN A 49 14.58 -4.43 -7.01
C GLN A 49 14.62 -5.75 -6.26
N GLU A 50 15.72 -6.02 -5.55
CA GLU A 50 15.78 -7.15 -4.62
C GLU A 50 14.84 -6.92 -3.42
N PRO A 51 14.28 -7.99 -2.84
CA PRO A 51 13.43 -7.88 -1.65
C PRO A 51 14.18 -7.25 -0.47
N GLU A 52 13.53 -6.32 0.24
CA GLU A 52 14.03 -5.74 1.49
C GLU A 52 13.43 -6.51 2.67
N GLU A 53 14.29 -7.10 3.50
CA GLU A 53 13.88 -7.87 4.68
C GLU A 53 14.03 -7.04 5.96
N ILE A 54 12.99 -7.01 6.78
CA ILE A 54 12.95 -6.30 8.05
C ILE A 54 12.47 -7.27 9.13
N GLU A 55 13.30 -7.54 10.13
CA GLU A 55 12.92 -8.38 11.28
C GLU A 55 12.98 -7.58 12.57
N PHE A 56 12.00 -7.79 13.45
CA PHE A 56 12.04 -7.25 14.80
C PHE A 56 11.47 -8.24 15.81
N ASP A 57 12.13 -8.32 16.95
CA ASP A 57 11.72 -9.16 18.07
C ASP A 57 10.66 -8.47 18.93
N TRP A 58 9.79 -9.28 19.51
CA TRP A 58 8.85 -8.83 20.52
C TRP A 58 8.78 -9.85 21.66
N ASP A 59 8.89 -9.37 22.88
CA ASP A 59 8.96 -10.21 24.07
C ASP A 59 7.60 -10.89 24.34
N SER A 60 7.64 -12.21 24.44
CA SER A 60 6.46 -13.04 24.60
C SER A 60 5.97 -13.13 26.06
N ARG A 61 6.67 -12.49 27.02
CA ARG A 61 6.25 -12.47 28.43
C ARG A 61 4.92 -11.74 28.59
N ILE A 62 3.97 -12.49 29.13
CA ILE A 62 2.55 -12.17 29.32
C ILE A 62 2.43 -10.86 30.11
N GLY A 63 2.14 -9.74 29.43
CA GLY A 63 1.92 -8.45 30.10
C GLY A 63 2.19 -7.21 29.23
N LYS A 64 3.15 -7.28 28.29
CA LYS A 64 3.50 -6.15 27.37
C LYS A 64 3.54 -6.55 25.88
N LYS A 65 2.89 -7.67 25.55
CA LYS A 65 3.04 -8.42 24.29
C LYS A 65 2.70 -7.62 23.03
N TRP A 66 1.62 -6.84 23.06
CA TRP A 66 1.12 -6.13 21.88
C TRP A 66 1.81 -4.79 21.62
N GLU A 67 2.35 -4.19 22.68
CA GLU A 67 2.93 -2.84 22.67
C GLU A 67 4.30 -2.80 21.97
N ARG A 68 5.03 -3.93 21.94
CA ARG A 68 6.33 -4.04 21.26
C ARG A 68 6.21 -4.31 19.77
N ALA A 69 5.31 -5.22 19.36
CA ALA A 69 5.07 -5.49 17.95
C ALA A 69 4.53 -4.24 17.22
N SER A 70 3.62 -3.49 17.85
CA SER A 70 3.07 -2.26 17.26
C SER A 70 4.13 -1.19 16.99
N LYS A 71 5.15 -1.06 17.86
CA LYS A 71 6.27 -0.15 17.64
C LYS A 71 7.14 -0.58 16.44
N GLY A 72 7.43 -1.87 16.31
CA GLY A 72 8.18 -2.40 15.16
C GLY A 72 7.44 -2.17 13.85
N TYR A 73 6.13 -2.44 13.81
CA TYR A 73 5.28 -2.10 12.67
C TYR A 73 5.27 -0.61 12.36
N LEU A 74 5.11 0.23 13.38
CA LEU A 74 5.11 1.68 13.19
C LEU A 74 6.42 2.13 12.55
N GLU A 75 7.56 1.68 13.05
CA GLU A 75 8.88 2.06 12.52
C GLU A 75 9.09 1.56 11.09
N ALA A 76 8.76 0.29 10.81
CA ALA A 76 8.92 -0.31 9.49
C ALA A 76 8.00 0.33 8.44
N LEU A 77 6.70 0.44 8.75
CA LEU A 77 5.69 0.91 7.79
C LEU A 77 5.69 2.44 7.63
N SER A 78 6.12 3.20 8.64
CA SER A 78 6.21 4.67 8.53
C SER A 78 7.12 5.11 7.39
N LYS A 79 8.19 4.35 7.10
CA LYS A 79 9.08 4.64 5.96
C LYS A 79 8.32 4.60 4.63
N LEU A 80 7.39 3.66 4.45
CA LEU A 80 6.56 3.56 3.25
C LEU A 80 5.56 4.71 3.17
N TYR A 81 4.92 5.08 4.30
CA TYR A 81 4.03 6.24 4.35
C TYR A 81 4.75 7.56 4.05
N GLN A 82 5.97 7.75 4.57
CA GLN A 82 6.81 8.92 4.27
C GLN A 82 7.22 9.00 2.79
N GLN A 83 7.35 7.85 2.12
CA GLN A 83 7.59 7.78 0.68
C GLN A 83 6.32 8.06 -0.16
N GLY A 84 5.17 8.28 0.48
CA GLY A 84 3.89 8.58 -0.17
C GLY A 84 3.06 7.34 -0.52
N TYR A 85 3.46 6.16 -0.06
CA TYR A 85 2.64 4.96 -0.23
C TYR A 85 1.50 4.93 0.77
N GLN A 86 0.36 4.39 0.34
CA GLN A 86 -0.78 4.12 1.20
C GLN A 86 -1.16 2.65 1.09
N VAL A 87 -1.59 2.05 2.21
CA VAL A 87 -2.14 0.70 2.18
C VAL A 87 -3.47 0.73 1.43
N GLN A 88 -3.58 -0.08 0.38
CA GLN A 88 -4.79 -0.16 -0.43
C GLN A 88 -5.63 -1.37 -0.05
N THR A 89 -5.00 -2.51 0.23
CA THR A 89 -5.70 -3.71 0.66
C THR A 89 -4.81 -4.60 1.52
N THR A 90 -5.46 -5.48 2.28
CA THR A 90 -4.85 -6.54 3.07
C THR A 90 -5.38 -7.88 2.59
N ILE A 91 -4.48 -8.80 2.25
CA ILE A 91 -4.81 -10.17 1.86
C ILE A 91 -4.44 -11.06 3.05
N PRO A 92 -5.42 -11.68 3.73
CA PRO A 92 -5.12 -12.60 4.82
C PRO A 92 -4.40 -13.83 4.27
N GLY A 93 -3.39 -14.30 4.99
CA GLY A 93 -2.70 -15.54 4.66
C GLY A 93 -3.56 -16.77 4.88
N ALA A 94 -3.17 -17.87 4.22
CA ALA A 94 -3.69 -19.17 4.57
C ALA A 94 -3.25 -19.51 6.00
N ALA A 95 -4.21 -19.79 6.88
CA ALA A 95 -3.92 -20.34 8.20
C ALA A 95 -3.43 -21.78 8.04
N TYR A 96 -2.25 -22.08 8.55
CA TYR A 96 -1.76 -23.46 8.64
C TYR A 96 -2.29 -24.08 9.93
N THR A 97 -2.86 -25.29 9.83
CA THR A 97 -3.39 -26.06 10.97
C THR A 97 -2.33 -26.45 11.99
N ASP A 98 -1.05 -26.34 11.64
CA ASP A 98 0.06 -26.97 12.35
C ASP A 98 0.89 -25.96 13.17
N GLY A 99 0.34 -24.79 13.45
CA GLY A 99 1.03 -23.71 14.16
C GLY A 99 2.04 -22.94 13.29
N GLY A 100 1.91 -23.02 11.97
CA GLY A 100 2.73 -22.29 11.01
C GLY A 100 2.51 -20.78 11.05
N THR A 101 3.49 -20.04 10.54
CA THR A 101 3.50 -18.58 10.42
C THR A 101 2.24 -18.05 9.72
N VAL A 102 1.53 -17.11 10.36
CA VAL A 102 0.45 -16.38 9.70
C VAL A 102 1.10 -15.36 8.77
N ASN A 103 0.83 -15.49 7.47
CA ASN A 103 1.38 -14.62 6.44
C ASN A 103 0.35 -13.59 6.00
N THR A 104 0.34 -12.38 6.55
CA THR A 104 -0.53 -11.31 6.04
C THR A 104 0.18 -10.57 4.92
N THR A 105 -0.48 -10.34 3.79
CA THR A 105 0.08 -9.51 2.71
C THR A 105 -0.60 -8.15 2.70
N LEU A 106 0.19 -7.09 2.79
CA LEU A 106 -0.25 -5.71 2.61
C LEU A 106 0.12 -5.24 1.20
N VAL A 107 -0.83 -4.63 0.50
CA VAL A 107 -0.60 -4.02 -0.81
C VAL A 107 -0.55 -2.51 -0.61
N PHE A 108 0.59 -1.92 -0.93
CA PHE A 108 0.81 -0.48 -0.87
C PHE A 108 0.83 0.10 -2.28
N THR A 109 0.19 1.25 -2.45
CA THR A 109 0.20 1.97 -3.72
C THR A 109 0.58 3.42 -3.53
N ARG A 110 1.30 3.95 -4.53
CA ARG A 110 1.57 5.37 -4.65
C ARG A 110 1.32 5.82 -6.08
N THR A 111 0.59 6.91 -6.18
CA THR A 111 0.31 7.62 -7.41
C THR A 111 1.59 8.30 -7.90
N THR A 112 2.05 8.00 -9.11
CA THR A 112 3.20 8.66 -9.74
C THR A 112 2.73 9.58 -10.86
N SER A 113 3.09 10.86 -10.76
CA SER A 113 3.00 11.75 -11.92
C SER A 113 4.13 11.35 -12.87
N LYS A 114 3.79 11.18 -14.15
CA LYS A 114 4.80 11.21 -15.21
C LYS A 114 5.38 12.61 -15.35
#